data_AF-A0A7C5IWP3-F1
#
_entry.id   AF-A0A7C5IWP3-F1
#
_cell.length_a   1.000
_cell.length_b   1.000
_cell.length_c   1.000
_cell.angle_alpha   90.00
_cell.angle_beta   90.00
_cell.angle_gamma   90.00
#
_symmetry.space_group_name_H-M   'P 1'
#
loop_
_entity.id
_entity.type
_entity.pdbx_description
1 polymer ?
#
loop_
_entity_poly.entity_id
_entity_poly.type
_entity_poly.pdbx_seq_one_letter_code
_entity_poly.pdbx_strand_id
1 'polypeptide(L)'
;MPVPSALVTRFFQLILNKQFAEAERELERLKQKMHKTEWNRGYFRALYGMLLVRRSNNNDSYAFFAKLDLNDKEALQAYRREFLNHVKNRLHG
;
A
#
# COMPACT_ATOMS: atom_id res chain seq x y z
N MET A 1 12.30 11.64 -3.53
CA MET A 1 12.69 11.07 -4.84
C MET A 1 11.58 10.17 -5.35
N PRO A 2 11.34 10.10 -6.66
CA PRO A 2 10.18 9.40 -7.18
C PRO A 2 10.38 7.88 -7.06
N VAL A 3 9.53 7.24 -6.27
CA VAL A 3 9.38 5.79 -6.30
C VAL A 3 8.84 5.40 -7.69
N PRO A 4 9.35 4.34 -8.35
CA PRO A 4 8.86 3.93 -9.66
C PRO A 4 7.36 3.58 -9.62
N SER A 5 6.51 4.47 -10.17
CA SER A 5 5.05 4.35 -10.11
C SER A 5 4.55 3.06 -10.75
N ALA A 6 5.14 2.63 -11.87
CA ALA A 6 4.77 1.40 -12.56
C ALA A 6 4.95 0.13 -11.69
N LEU A 7 6.03 0.05 -10.91
CA LEU A 7 6.28 -1.10 -10.03
C LEU A 7 5.32 -1.10 -8.84
N VAL A 8 5.01 0.09 -8.30
CA VAL A 8 4.01 0.25 -7.24
C VAL A 8 2.62 -0.16 -7.74
N THR A 9 2.22 0.28 -8.95
CA THR A 9 0.96 -0.13 -9.57
C THR A 9 0.89 -1.64 -9.77
N ARG A 10 1.97 -2.25 -10.28
CA ARG A 10 2.04 -3.69 -10.48
C ARG A 10 1.93 -4.45 -9.16
N PHE A 11 2.64 -4.00 -8.12
CA PHE A 11 2.55 -4.55 -6.77
C PHE A 11 1.10 -4.56 -6.27
N PHE A 12 0.38 -3.44 -6.40
CA PHE A 12 -1.03 -3.38 -6.00
C PHE A 12 -1.89 -4.35 -6.81
N GLN A 13 -1.75 -4.40 -8.14
CA GLN A 13 -2.49 -5.36 -8.98
C GLN A 13 -2.29 -6.81 -8.51
N LEU A 14 -1.07 -7.20 -8.18
CA LEU A 14 -0.74 -8.55 -7.72
C LEU A 14 -1.37 -8.86 -6.35
N ILE A 15 -1.36 -7.91 -5.41
CA ILE A 15 -2.01 -8.05 -4.11
C ILE A 15 -3.53 -8.16 -4.24
N LEU A 16 -4.14 -7.39 -5.14
CA LEU A 16 -5.59 -7.47 -5.38
C LEU A 16 -6.00 -8.83 -5.94
N ASN A 17 -5.18 -9.36 -6.85
CA ASN A 17 -5.36 -10.68 -7.46
C ASN A 17 -4.89 -11.85 -6.58
N LYS A 18 -4.48 -11.59 -5.33
CA LYS A 18 -3.95 -12.60 -4.38
C LYS A 18 -2.70 -13.35 -4.89
N GLN A 19 -1.96 -12.76 -5.83
CA GLN A 19 -0.69 -13.28 -6.37
C GLN A 19 0.48 -12.86 -5.46
N PHE A 20 0.51 -13.42 -4.24
CA PHE A 20 1.40 -12.93 -3.19
C PHE A 20 2.88 -13.20 -3.44
N ALA A 21 3.23 -14.32 -4.10
CA ALA A 21 4.63 -14.63 -4.40
C ALA A 21 5.20 -13.64 -5.42
N GLU A 22 4.42 -13.28 -6.44
CA GLU A 22 4.77 -12.26 -7.43
C GLU A 22 4.82 -10.86 -6.79
N ALA A 23 3.87 -10.56 -5.89
CA ALA A 23 3.85 -9.29 -5.17
C ALA A 23 5.12 -9.08 -4.32
N GLU A 24 5.61 -10.13 -3.65
CA GLU A 24 6.88 -10.08 -2.90
C GLU A 24 8.08 -9.82 -3.82
N ARG A 25 8.14 -10.49 -4.98
CA ARG A 25 9.20 -10.26 -5.96
C ARG A 25 9.20 -8.82 -6.47
N GLU A 26 8.04 -8.24 -6.73
CA GLU A 26 7.93 -6.82 -7.11
C GLU A 26 8.29 -5.87 -5.97
N LEU A 27 7.95 -6.21 -4.74
CA LEU A 27 8.32 -5.42 -3.57
C LEU A 27 9.83 -5.39 -3.33
N GLU A 28 10.54 -6.51 -3.55
CA GLU A 28 12.01 -6.55 -3.48
C GLU A 28 12.67 -5.77 -4.64
N ARG A 29 12.09 -5.81 -5.86
CA ARG A 29 12.54 -4.96 -6.98
C ARG A 29 12.39 -3.47 -6.65
N LEU A 30 11.27 -3.10 -6.01
CA LEU A 30 11.03 -1.75 -5.51
C LEU A 30 12.10 -1.31 -4.51
N LYS A 31 12.40 -2.17 -3.52
CA LYS A 31 13.44 -1.92 -2.51
C LYS A 31 14.82 -1.68 -3.11
N GLN A 32 15.20 -2.47 -4.11
CA GLN A 32 16.49 -2.32 -4.80
C GLN A 32 16.60 -0.97 -5.53
N LYS A 33 15.49 -0.45 -6.07
CA LYS A 33 15.46 0.84 -6.79
C LYS A 33 15.26 2.05 -5.88
N MET A 34 14.91 1.84 -4.61
CA MET A 34 14.74 2.93 -3.66
C MET A 34 16.08 3.40 -3.10
N HIS A 35 16.28 4.71 -3.05
CA HIS A 35 17.38 5.31 -2.29
C HIS A 35 17.20 5.06 -0.80
N LYS A 36 18.31 4.91 -0.06
CA LYS A 36 18.32 4.69 1.39
C LYS A 36 17.99 5.99 2.15
N THR A 37 16.72 6.37 2.16
CA THR A 37 16.20 7.51 2.93
C THR A 37 15.19 7.02 3.98
N GLU A 38 15.00 7.77 5.06
CA GLU A 38 13.98 7.42 6.08
C GLU A 38 12.57 7.38 5.49
N TRP A 39 12.26 8.33 4.62
CA TRP A 39 11.00 8.33 3.87
C TRP A 39 10.78 7.06 3.07
N ASN A 40 11.78 6.63 2.29
CA ASN A 40 11.66 5.41 1.48
C ASN A 40 11.58 4.15 2.35
N ARG A 41 12.27 4.13 3.51
CA ARG A 41 12.15 3.05 4.49
C ARG A 41 10.73 2.97 5.05
N GLY A 42 10.14 4.11 5.43
CA GLY A 42 8.75 4.20 5.91
C GLY A 42 7.76 3.76 4.83
N TYR A 43 7.94 4.25 3.60
CA TYR A 43 7.12 3.87 2.45
C TYR A 43 7.19 2.37 2.15
N PHE A 44 8.39 1.79 2.14
CA PHE A 44 8.58 0.34 1.97
C PHE A 44 7.87 -0.45 3.08
N ARG A 45 8.03 -0.03 4.34
CA ARG A 45 7.35 -0.67 5.49
C ARG A 45 5.83 -0.62 5.35
N ALA A 46 5.27 0.49 4.87
CA ALA A 46 3.84 0.60 4.61
C ALA A 46 3.37 -0.40 3.53
N LEU A 47 4.09 -0.48 2.41
CA LEU A 47 3.78 -1.47 1.35
C LEU A 47 3.86 -2.91 1.88
N TYR A 48 4.92 -3.24 2.62
CA TYR A 48 5.08 -4.56 3.22
C TYR A 48 3.96 -4.89 4.22
N GLY A 49 3.54 -3.92 5.05
CA GLY A 49 2.40 -4.08 5.95
C GLY A 49 1.10 -4.39 5.22
N MET A 50 0.83 -3.71 4.10
CA MET A 50 -0.34 -3.98 3.26
C MET A 50 -0.33 -5.41 2.70
N LEU A 51 0.83 -5.90 2.27
CA LEU A 51 1.01 -7.27 1.81
C LEU A 51 0.66 -8.29 2.91
N LEU A 52 1.18 -8.09 4.13
CA LEU A 52 0.93 -8.97 5.26
C LEU A 52 -0.55 -9.03 5.63
N VAL A 53 -1.21 -7.87 5.73
CA VAL A 53 -2.65 -7.80 6.02
C VAL A 53 -3.46 -8.54 4.95
N ARG A 54 -3.14 -8.33 3.67
CA ARG A 54 -3.87 -9.01 2.58
C ARG A 54 -3.62 -10.52 2.56
N ARG A 55 -2.42 -10.98 2.90
CA ARG A 55 -2.10 -12.41 3.03
C ARG A 55 -2.78 -13.05 4.24
N SER A 56 -2.90 -12.32 5.35
CA SER A 56 -3.48 -12.79 6.61
C SER A 56 -5.01 -12.73 6.66
N ASN A 57 -5.67 -12.14 5.67
CA ASN A 57 -7.12 -11.85 5.62
C ASN A 57 -8.05 -13.09 5.53
N ASN A 58 -7.66 -14.22 6.12
CA ASN A 58 -8.53 -15.37 6.32
C ASN A 58 -9.32 -15.32 7.64
N ASN A 59 -9.16 -14.31 8.52
CA ASN A 59 -9.91 -14.29 9.78
C ASN A 59 -10.14 -12.98 10.55
N ASP A 60 -9.90 -11.77 10.04
CA ASP A 60 -10.06 -10.57 10.89
C ASP A 60 -10.94 -9.45 10.31
N SER A 61 -12.08 -9.29 10.98
CA SER A 61 -13.13 -8.28 10.87
C SER A 61 -12.69 -6.82 11.10
N TYR A 62 -11.38 -6.59 11.32
CA TYR A 62 -10.76 -5.29 11.59
C TYR A 62 -9.93 -4.70 10.43
N ALA A 63 -9.72 -5.46 9.35
CA ALA A 63 -8.94 -4.95 8.23
C ALA A 63 -9.72 -3.88 7.46
N PHE A 64 -9.25 -2.63 7.46
CA PHE A 64 -9.71 -1.55 6.57
C PHE A 64 -9.84 -2.04 5.11
N PHE A 65 -8.91 -2.91 4.68
CA PHE A 65 -8.91 -3.55 3.36
C PHE A 65 -10.02 -4.58 3.10
N ALA A 66 -10.72 -5.07 4.12
CA ALA A 66 -11.87 -5.95 3.96
C ALA A 66 -13.16 -5.16 3.64
N LYS A 67 -13.23 -3.90 4.08
CA LYS A 67 -14.36 -2.99 3.79
C LYS A 67 -14.15 -2.14 2.53
N LEU A 68 -12.95 -2.19 1.96
CA LEU A 68 -12.56 -1.39 0.81
C LEU A 68 -13.05 -2.08 -0.48
N ASP A 69 -14.08 -1.52 -1.12
CA ASP A 69 -14.37 -1.86 -2.51
C ASP A 69 -13.40 -1.11 -3.43
N LEU A 70 -12.54 -1.87 -4.10
CA LEU A 70 -11.51 -1.34 -4.99
C LEU A 70 -12.05 -1.00 -6.38
N ASN A 71 -13.28 -1.42 -6.68
CA ASN A 71 -13.96 -1.07 -7.93
C ASN A 71 -14.73 0.26 -7.80
N ASP A 72 -15.03 0.69 -6.58
CA ASP A 72 -15.67 1.97 -6.30
C ASP A 72 -14.63 3.11 -6.31
N LYS A 73 -14.51 3.77 -7.45
CA LYS A 73 -13.59 4.89 -7.65
C LYS A 73 -13.91 6.10 -6.77
N GLU A 74 -15.19 6.36 -6.47
CA GLU A 74 -15.60 7.51 -5.68
C GLU A 74 -15.23 7.31 -4.21
N ALA A 75 -15.51 6.13 -3.67
CA ALA A 75 -15.08 5.76 -2.32
C ALA A 75 -13.55 5.82 -2.18
N LEU A 76 -12.80 5.32 -3.16
CA LEU A 76 -11.33 5.39 -3.14
C LEU A 76 -10.81 6.84 -3.16
N GLN A 77 -11.44 7.73 -3.93
CA GLN A 77 -11.07 9.15 -3.91
C GLN A 77 -11.41 9.82 -2.57
N ALA A 78 -12.53 9.46 -1.96
CA ALA A 78 -12.91 9.95 -0.65
C ALA A 78 -11.89 9.54 0.42
N TYR A 79 -11.52 8.26 0.48
CA TYR A 79 -10.48 7.76 1.39
C TYR A 79 -9.13 8.43 1.16
N ARG A 80 -8.74 8.64 -0.10
CA ARG A 80 -7.50 9.38 -0.42
C ARG A 80 -7.54 10.80 0.13
N ARG A 81 -8.67 11.50 -0.05
CA ARG A 81 -8.83 12.88 0.43
C ARG A 81 -8.78 12.94 1.96
N GLU A 82 -9.48 12.04 2.63
CA GLU A 82 -9.48 11.90 4.09
C GLU A 82 -8.06 11.66 4.61
N PHE A 83 -7.35 10.69 4.03
CA PHE A 83 -5.98 10.37 4.41
C PHE A 83 -5.03 11.58 4.24
N LEU A 84 -5.13 12.28 3.11
CA LEU A 84 -4.33 13.50 2.89
C LEU A 84 -4.67 14.62 3.87
N ASN A 85 -5.93 14.72 4.31
CA ASN A 85 -6.32 15.68 5.33
C ASN A 85 -5.72 15.32 6.70
N HIS A 86 -5.69 14.03 7.07
CA HIS A 86 -5.03 13.58 8.30
C HIS A 86 -3.53 13.82 8.28
N VAL A 87 -2.84 13.52 7.17
CA VAL A 87 -1.40 13.75 7.03
C VAL A 87 -1.04 15.25 7.09
N LYS A 88 -1.89 16.13 6.56
CA LYS A 88 -1.67 17.59 6.64
C LYS A 88 -1.88 18.14 8.05
N ASN A 89 -2.66 17.46 8.88
CA ASN A 89 -2.94 17.88 10.23
C ASN A 89 -1.77 17.50 11.14
N ARG A 90 -1.01 18.50 11.59
CA ARG A 90 0.25 18.35 12.38
C ARG A 90 0.07 17.63 13.72
N LEU A 91 -1.17 17.42 14.18
CA LEU A 91 -1.48 16.66 15.40
C LEU A 91 -1.38 15.14 15.21
N HIS A 92 -1.25 14.65 13.97
CA HIS A 92 -1.13 13.23 13.63
C HIS A 92 0.26 12.83 13.10
N GLY A 93 1.26 13.73 13.20
CA GLY A 93 2.62 13.54 12.68
C GLY A 93 3.63 13.12 13.73
#